data_AF-A0A7S3RG37-F1
#
_entry.id   AF-A0A7S3RG37-F1
#
_cell.length_a   1.000
_cell.length_b   1.000
_cell.length_c   1.000
_cell.angle_alpha   90.00
_cell.angle_beta   90.00
_cell.angle_gamma   90.00
#
_symmetry.space_group_name_H-M   'P 1'
#
loop_
_entity.id
_entity.type
_entity.pdbx_description
1 polymer ?
#
loop_
_entity_poly.entity_id
_entity_poly.type
_entity_poly.pdbx_seq_one_letter_code
_entity_poly.pdbx_strand_id
1 'polypeptide(L)'
;MGAKIIVNGTEVSLNGIVMKMHPIMTDDDGLVVSVGRIWQLKGWQEEGKIEFKEAPSREVMEFARSVVWSMATTERMVEWTKQMAGLGYTGSSANTMNRGIEGCCPGTCDAKAKIVVGDGDKDKAELAELNRLINTYRQPGMQAIPPRLVIPDYSNRGHTGLSVEHVHYLATRFLEKGFQKRTGNTGHDIPVLVQESKSSELGSKSISNWRAKISEESGFAPKAHYERLFVQDTLYTSLGNGHFNQALNLFGNECPSIYGDMKYVIGNDRDLRHAVETGVQALVLKPTIPLRDRETIAQLLNSKREFKWGVADDGSLNIEDATEDMSNCKQFEALSKVLDAVELNCLVRSELGIKDSHRIGQQ
;
A
#
# COMPACT_ATOMS: atom_id res chain seq x y z
N MET A 1 2.47 -29.20 1.51
CA MET A 1 3.71 -29.25 0.71
C MET A 1 4.04 -27.82 0.29
N GLY A 2 5.23 -27.31 0.62
CA GLY A 2 5.63 -25.95 0.25
C GLY A 2 6.00 -25.86 -1.23
N ALA A 3 5.88 -24.66 -1.79
CA ALA A 3 6.36 -24.35 -3.14
C ALA A 3 7.86 -24.71 -3.29
N LYS A 4 8.18 -25.53 -4.31
CA LYS A 4 9.54 -25.92 -4.67
C LYS A 4 9.90 -25.27 -6.00
N ILE A 5 10.83 -24.31 -5.97
CA ILE A 5 11.41 -23.73 -7.18
C ILE A 5 12.58 -24.62 -7.61
N ILE A 6 12.63 -25.01 -8.89
CA ILE A 6 13.71 -25.78 -9.48
C ILE A 6 14.23 -24.99 -10.68
N VAL A 7 15.55 -24.78 -10.71
CA VAL A 7 16.25 -24.10 -11.80
C VAL A 7 17.10 -25.12 -12.55
N ASN A 8 16.83 -25.29 -13.85
CA ASN A 8 17.60 -26.16 -14.74
C ASN A 8 18.10 -25.33 -15.94
N GLY A 9 19.38 -24.93 -15.92
CA GLY A 9 19.90 -23.99 -16.91
C GLY A 9 19.21 -22.62 -16.79
N THR A 10 18.58 -22.16 -17.87
CA THR A 10 17.82 -20.89 -17.90
C THR A 10 16.33 -21.07 -17.56
N GLU A 11 15.88 -22.30 -17.30
CA GLU A 11 14.48 -22.62 -17.04
C GLU A 11 14.18 -22.65 -15.54
N VAL A 12 13.17 -21.89 -15.12
CA VAL A 12 12.62 -21.89 -13.76
C VAL A 12 11.32 -22.67 -13.74
N SER A 13 11.15 -23.57 -12.78
CA SER A 13 9.87 -24.24 -12.55
C SER A 13 9.45 -24.14 -11.08
N LEU A 14 8.14 -24.04 -10.83
CA LEU A 14 7.54 -24.01 -9.51
C LEU A 14 6.63 -25.22 -9.35
N ASN A 15 6.93 -26.10 -8.40
CA ASN A 15 6.23 -27.36 -8.19
C ASN A 15 6.14 -28.22 -9.47
N GLY A 16 7.18 -28.18 -10.30
CA GLY A 16 7.24 -28.90 -11.59
C GLY A 16 6.57 -28.18 -12.76
N ILE A 17 5.99 -26.99 -12.56
CA ILE A 17 5.41 -26.17 -13.64
C ILE A 17 6.43 -25.14 -14.11
N VAL A 18 6.80 -25.19 -15.38
CA VAL A 18 7.75 -24.24 -15.98
C VAL A 18 7.16 -22.82 -16.00
N MET A 19 7.86 -21.88 -15.36
CA MET A 19 7.51 -20.47 -15.24
C MET A 19 8.06 -19.68 -16.44
N LYS A 20 7.43 -19.84 -17.61
CA LYS A 20 7.86 -19.19 -18.87
C LYS A 20 7.97 -17.66 -18.80
N MET A 21 7.22 -17.03 -17.90
CA MET A 21 7.24 -15.57 -17.70
C MET A 21 8.41 -15.07 -16.83
N HIS A 22 9.20 -15.98 -16.27
CA HIS A 22 10.29 -15.67 -15.34
C HIS A 22 11.61 -16.28 -15.83
N PRO A 23 12.07 -15.95 -17.05
CA PRO A 23 13.31 -16.50 -17.60
C PRO A 23 14.50 -16.08 -16.73
N ILE A 24 15.48 -16.96 -16.58
CA ILE A 24 16.77 -16.60 -15.99
C ILE A 24 17.60 -15.90 -17.05
N MET A 25 18.14 -14.73 -16.71
CA MET A 25 19.18 -14.07 -17.50
C MET A 25 20.52 -14.25 -16.81
N THR A 26 21.57 -14.49 -17.60
CA THR A 26 22.96 -14.59 -17.12
C THR A 26 23.82 -13.48 -17.72
N ASP A 27 24.91 -13.12 -17.05
CA ASP A 27 25.98 -12.33 -17.65
C ASP A 27 26.89 -13.19 -18.54
N ASP A 28 27.93 -12.57 -19.09
CA ASP A 28 28.90 -13.19 -20.01
C ASP A 28 29.72 -14.31 -19.34
N ASP A 29 29.82 -14.30 -18.01
CA ASP A 29 30.49 -15.33 -17.21
C ASP A 29 29.54 -16.49 -16.81
N GLY A 30 28.28 -16.44 -17.26
CA GLY A 30 27.26 -17.44 -16.97
C GLY A 30 26.67 -17.33 -15.57
N LEU A 31 26.90 -16.22 -14.85
CA LEU A 31 26.31 -15.97 -13.55
C LEU A 31 24.90 -15.40 -13.73
N VAL A 32 23.95 -15.88 -12.92
CA VAL A 32 22.56 -15.40 -12.93
C VAL A 32 22.50 -13.94 -12.49
N VAL A 33 21.94 -13.08 -13.36
CA VAL A 33 21.73 -11.65 -13.12
C VAL A 33 20.25 -11.28 -13.01
N SER A 34 19.32 -12.12 -13.45
CA SER A 34 17.89 -11.92 -13.16
C SER A 34 17.07 -13.21 -13.24
N VAL A 35 15.90 -13.18 -12.60
CA VAL A 35 14.81 -14.14 -12.75
C VAL A 35 13.54 -13.37 -13.10
N GLY A 36 13.16 -13.39 -14.37
CA GLY A 36 12.09 -12.54 -14.89
C GLY A 36 12.42 -11.05 -14.73
N ARG A 37 11.60 -10.34 -13.97
CA ARG A 37 11.80 -8.92 -13.65
C ARG A 37 12.65 -8.67 -12.42
N ILE A 38 13.06 -9.72 -11.72
CA ILE A 38 13.84 -9.59 -10.47
C ILE A 38 15.32 -9.69 -10.84
N TRP A 39 16.02 -8.56 -10.79
CA TRP A 39 17.45 -8.44 -11.06
C TRP A 39 18.25 -8.66 -9.80
N GLN A 40 19.36 -9.40 -9.89
CA GLN A 40 20.30 -9.67 -8.82
C GLN A 40 21.57 -8.82 -9.03
N LEU A 41 21.90 -7.99 -8.05
CA LEU A 41 23.14 -7.22 -8.00
C LEU A 41 24.08 -7.83 -6.94
N LYS A 42 25.24 -8.31 -7.38
CA LYS A 42 26.35 -8.70 -6.49
C LYS A 42 27.34 -7.54 -6.41
N GLY A 43 27.67 -7.11 -5.18
CA GLY A 43 28.83 -6.23 -4.93
C GLY A 43 28.59 -4.73 -4.92
N TRP A 44 27.33 -4.25 -4.90
CA TRP A 44 27.03 -2.81 -4.80
C TRP A 44 26.86 -2.28 -3.37
N GLN A 45 26.71 -3.17 -2.39
CA GLN A 45 26.83 -2.81 -0.97
C GLN A 45 27.95 -3.61 -0.30
N GLU A 46 28.62 -2.95 0.65
CA GLU A 46 29.66 -3.57 1.48
C GLU A 46 29.12 -4.81 2.23
N GLU A 47 30.03 -5.78 2.44
CA GLU A 47 29.86 -6.97 3.31
C GLU A 47 28.94 -8.12 2.82
N GLY A 48 29.08 -8.57 1.57
CA GLY A 48 28.56 -9.89 1.17
C GLY A 48 27.02 -10.00 1.15
N LYS A 49 26.33 -8.88 1.02
CA LYS A 49 24.88 -8.80 0.83
C LYS A 49 24.51 -9.04 -0.64
N ILE A 50 23.31 -9.59 -0.86
CA ILE A 50 22.75 -9.79 -2.20
C ILE A 50 21.61 -8.80 -2.38
N GLU A 51 21.72 -7.89 -3.35
CA GLU A 51 20.66 -6.93 -3.63
C GLU A 51 19.79 -7.43 -4.78
N PHE A 52 18.48 -7.31 -4.63
CA PHE A 52 17.50 -7.60 -5.67
C PHE A 52 16.72 -6.34 -6.04
N LYS A 53 16.41 -6.16 -7.32
CA LYS A 53 15.60 -5.06 -7.82
C LYS A 53 14.54 -5.57 -8.77
N GLU A 54 13.28 -5.19 -8.58
CA GLU A 54 12.24 -5.53 -9.55
C GLU A 54 12.11 -4.44 -10.62
N ALA A 55 12.43 -4.78 -11.87
CA ALA A 55 12.39 -3.87 -12.99
C ALA A 55 12.08 -4.60 -14.31
N PRO A 56 11.37 -3.96 -15.26
CA PRO A 56 11.06 -4.56 -16.55
C PRO A 56 12.30 -4.67 -17.47
N SER A 57 13.37 -3.92 -17.21
CA SER A 57 14.62 -3.97 -17.97
C SER A 57 15.82 -3.54 -17.10
N ARG A 58 17.03 -3.78 -17.61
CA ARG A 58 18.29 -3.44 -16.93
C ARG A 58 18.49 -1.92 -16.82
N GLU A 59 18.02 -1.16 -17.80
CA GLU A 59 18.13 0.30 -17.81
C GLU A 59 17.21 0.93 -16.74
N VAL A 60 16.02 0.35 -16.52
CA VAL A 60 15.07 0.82 -15.50
C VAL A 60 15.48 0.36 -14.09
N MET A 61 16.22 -0.75 -14.00
CA MET A 61 16.70 -1.33 -12.75
C MET A 61 17.53 -0.35 -11.91
N GLU A 62 18.30 0.56 -12.52
CA GLU A 62 19.10 1.53 -11.74
C GLU A 62 18.25 2.38 -10.80
N PHE A 63 17.02 2.70 -11.21
CA PHE A 63 16.05 3.51 -10.48
C PHE A 63 15.02 2.69 -9.69
N ALA A 64 15.04 1.36 -9.84
CA ALA A 64 14.11 0.47 -9.18
C ALA A 64 14.45 0.26 -7.71
N ARG A 65 13.40 -0.01 -6.91
CA ARG A 65 13.49 -0.25 -5.47
C ARG A 65 14.37 -1.48 -5.19
N SER A 66 15.32 -1.32 -4.26
CA SER A 66 16.21 -2.38 -3.78
C SER A 66 15.63 -3.19 -2.64
N VAL A 67 15.83 -4.50 -2.69
CA VAL A 67 15.59 -5.46 -1.61
C VAL A 67 16.91 -6.16 -1.30
N VAL A 68 17.48 -5.89 -0.13
CA VAL A 68 18.82 -6.38 0.23
C VAL A 68 18.71 -7.58 1.16
N TRP A 69 19.30 -8.70 0.75
CA TRP A 69 19.35 -9.96 1.47
C TRP A 69 20.72 -10.11 2.12
N SER A 70 20.72 -10.62 3.35
CA SER A 70 21.95 -10.97 4.06
C SER A 70 22.07 -12.48 4.13
N MET A 71 23.30 -12.98 4.05
CA MET A 71 23.60 -14.38 4.38
C MET A 71 23.11 -14.67 5.80
N ALA A 72 22.37 -15.75 5.95
CA ALA A 72 21.80 -16.13 7.22
C ALA A 72 22.80 -17.00 8.00
N THR A 73 23.01 -16.67 9.27
CA THR A 73 23.66 -17.61 10.21
C THR A 73 22.66 -18.64 10.71
N THR A 74 23.16 -19.79 11.16
CA THR A 74 22.35 -20.87 11.73
C THR A 74 21.48 -20.37 12.89
N GLU A 75 22.05 -19.56 13.79
CA GLU A 75 21.31 -18.99 14.92
C GLU A 75 20.18 -18.05 14.47
N ARG A 76 20.46 -17.22 13.45
CA ARG A 76 19.48 -16.27 12.90
C ARG A 76 18.34 -16.98 12.18
N MET A 77 18.62 -18.12 11.53
CA MET A 77 17.60 -18.98 10.92
C MET A 77 16.68 -19.61 11.97
N VAL A 78 17.22 -20.03 13.12
CA VAL A 78 16.41 -20.58 14.22
C VAL A 78 15.47 -19.52 14.80
N GLU A 79 15.98 -18.31 15.04
CA GLU A 79 15.19 -17.18 15.53
C GLU A 79 14.09 -16.77 14.53
N TRP A 80 14.44 -16.65 13.25
CA TRP A 80 13.49 -16.33 12.19
C TRP A 80 12.42 -17.42 12.04
N THR A 81 12.79 -18.69 12.12
CA THR A 81 11.85 -19.82 12.04
C THR A 81 10.85 -19.79 13.20
N LYS A 82 11.32 -19.50 14.42
CA LYS A 82 10.48 -19.33 15.61
C LYS A 82 9.53 -18.14 15.46
N GLN A 83 10.02 -17.03 14.93
CA GLN A 83 9.22 -15.83 14.64
C GLN A 83 8.12 -16.14 13.60
N MET A 84 8.47 -16.79 12.49
CA MET A 84 7.51 -17.14 11.43
C MET A 84 6.47 -18.17 11.89
N ALA A 85 6.87 -19.13 12.73
CA ALA A 85 5.93 -20.06 13.36
C ALA A 85 4.95 -19.33 14.29
N GLY A 86 5.41 -18.33 15.05
CA GLY A 86 4.56 -17.47 15.88
C GLY A 86 3.58 -16.62 15.08
N LEU A 87 3.94 -16.26 13.83
CA LEU A 87 3.09 -15.55 12.88
C LEU A 87 2.10 -16.48 12.12
N GLY A 88 2.05 -17.77 12.46
CA GLY A 88 1.10 -18.72 11.86
C GLY A 88 1.52 -19.31 10.52
N TYR A 89 2.75 -19.06 10.05
CA TYR A 89 3.32 -19.73 8.88
C TYR A 89 3.68 -21.19 9.23
N THR A 90 2.71 -22.10 9.07
CA THR A 90 2.83 -23.51 9.48
C THR A 90 3.31 -24.46 8.37
N GLY A 91 3.37 -24.02 7.11
CA GLY A 91 3.83 -24.86 5.99
C GLY A 91 5.31 -24.73 5.63
N SER A 92 5.95 -23.59 5.90
CA SER A 92 7.30 -23.24 5.40
C SER A 92 8.43 -23.30 6.43
N SER A 93 8.08 -23.37 7.71
CA SER A 93 9.00 -23.32 8.85
C SER A 93 9.58 -24.69 9.25
N ALA A 94 9.04 -25.79 8.72
CA ALA A 94 9.41 -27.14 9.16
C ALA A 94 10.75 -27.68 8.60
N ASN A 95 11.29 -27.11 7.51
CA ASN A 95 12.56 -27.56 6.93
C ASN A 95 13.19 -26.48 6.01
N THR A 96 13.85 -25.49 6.60
CA THR A 96 14.45 -24.33 5.91
C THR A 96 15.73 -24.68 5.14
N MET A 97 16.46 -25.72 5.54
CA MET A 97 17.75 -26.12 4.92
C MET A 97 17.58 -26.85 3.58
N ASN A 98 16.40 -27.36 3.25
CA ASN A 98 16.12 -28.08 1.99
C ASN A 98 15.50 -27.20 0.90
N ARG A 99 15.47 -25.88 1.09
CA ARG A 99 14.98 -24.91 0.11
C ARG A 99 16.18 -24.20 -0.49
N GLY A 100 16.59 -24.57 -1.71
CA GLY A 100 17.56 -23.76 -2.46
C GLY A 100 17.07 -22.31 -2.50
N ILE A 101 17.88 -21.27 -2.34
CA ILE A 101 19.34 -21.10 -2.43
C ILE A 101 20.02 -21.28 -1.05
N GLU A 102 21.06 -22.12 -0.96
CA GLU A 102 21.81 -22.35 0.28
C GLU A 102 22.31 -21.02 0.91
N GLY A 103 22.08 -20.84 2.21
CA GLY A 103 22.70 -19.78 3.01
C GLY A 103 22.02 -18.41 3.02
N CYS A 104 20.85 -18.24 2.38
CA CYS A 104 20.18 -16.95 2.31
C CYS A 104 18.89 -16.89 3.17
N CYS A 105 18.81 -15.93 4.09
CA CYS A 105 17.53 -15.48 4.64
C CYS A 105 16.89 -14.59 3.57
N PRO A 106 15.56 -14.69 3.31
CA PRO A 106 14.86 -13.56 2.71
C PRO A 106 15.27 -12.31 3.50
N GLY A 107 15.84 -11.33 2.82
CA GLY A 107 16.11 -10.03 3.41
C GLY A 107 14.81 -9.56 4.03
N THR A 108 14.80 -9.54 5.36
CA THR A 108 13.73 -9.04 6.23
C THR A 108 12.34 -9.05 5.58
N CYS A 109 11.49 -10.03 5.94
CA CYS A 109 10.06 -9.70 6.03
C CYS A 109 9.99 -8.32 6.70
N ASP A 110 9.32 -7.33 6.12
CA ASP A 110 9.32 -5.92 6.57
C ASP A 110 9.09 -5.76 8.08
N ALA A 111 8.59 -6.79 8.76
CA ALA A 111 8.64 -6.99 10.20
C ALA A 111 10.00 -6.72 10.89
N LYS A 112 11.17 -6.92 10.25
CA LYS A 112 12.50 -6.54 10.78
C LYS A 112 13.08 -5.29 10.13
N ALA A 113 12.37 -4.63 9.20
CA ALA A 113 12.59 -3.22 8.92
C ALA A 113 12.10 -2.39 10.13
N LYS A 114 12.79 -2.54 11.27
CA LYS A 114 13.10 -1.34 12.05
C LYS A 114 13.92 -0.49 11.10
N ILE A 115 13.25 0.32 10.28
CA ILE A 115 13.88 1.38 9.52
C ILE A 115 14.72 2.11 10.56
N VAL A 116 16.04 2.02 10.42
CA VAL A 116 16.92 2.97 11.08
C VAL A 116 16.55 4.30 10.43
N VAL A 117 15.66 5.05 11.09
CA VAL A 117 15.31 6.42 10.73
C VAL A 117 16.56 7.21 11.08
N GLY A 118 17.42 7.35 10.09
CA GLY A 118 18.81 7.75 10.31
C GLY A 118 19.30 8.63 9.18
N ASP A 119 18.52 9.66 8.84
CA ASP A 119 19.09 10.93 8.41
C ASP A 119 18.02 12.03 8.58
N GLY A 120 18.13 12.80 9.68
CA GLY A 120 17.18 13.88 9.97
C GLY A 120 17.12 14.95 8.86
N ASP A 121 18.15 15.02 8.00
CA ASP A 121 18.18 15.93 6.86
C ASP A 121 17.40 15.37 5.65
N LYS A 122 17.37 14.04 5.47
CA LYS A 122 16.55 13.39 4.43
C LYS A 122 15.06 13.55 4.71
N ASP A 123 14.64 13.35 5.96
CA ASP A 123 13.22 13.50 6.34
C ASP A 123 12.74 14.94 6.12
N LYS A 124 13.57 15.93 6.49
CA LYS A 124 13.30 17.35 6.22
C LYS A 124 13.22 17.65 4.72
N ALA A 125 14.13 17.10 3.91
CA ALA A 125 14.12 17.31 2.47
C ALA A 125 12.87 16.71 1.80
N GLU A 126 12.49 15.49 2.19
CA GLU A 126 11.28 14.81 1.68
C GLU A 126 10.00 15.56 2.10
N LEU A 127 9.96 16.07 3.33
CA LEU A 127 8.87 16.89 3.83
C LEU A 127 8.77 18.24 3.11
N ALA A 128 9.91 18.90 2.90
CA ALA A 128 9.99 20.15 2.14
C ALA A 128 9.51 19.95 0.68
N GLU A 129 9.86 18.83 0.06
CA GLU A 129 9.41 18.50 -1.28
C GLU A 129 7.90 18.25 -1.34
N LEU A 130 7.34 17.49 -0.39
CA LEU A 130 5.89 17.30 -0.29
C LEU A 130 5.18 18.65 -0.13
N ASN A 131 5.67 19.52 0.74
CA ASN A 131 5.11 20.85 0.96
C ASN A 131 5.15 21.70 -0.31
N ARG A 132 6.29 21.69 -1.01
CA ARG A 132 6.47 22.42 -2.27
C ARG A 132 5.45 21.95 -3.31
N LEU A 133 5.31 20.63 -3.49
CA LEU A 133 4.38 20.04 -4.45
C LEU A 133 2.92 20.36 -4.10
N ILE A 134 2.51 20.16 -2.84
CA ILE A 134 1.15 20.47 -2.40
C ILE A 134 0.86 21.97 -2.57
N ASN A 135 1.78 22.87 -2.17
CA ASN A 135 1.57 24.31 -2.34
C ASN A 135 1.50 24.75 -3.80
N THR A 136 2.23 24.09 -4.69
CA THR A 136 2.22 24.37 -6.13
C THR A 136 0.86 24.03 -6.75
N TYR A 137 0.31 22.88 -6.40
CA TYR A 137 -0.85 22.31 -7.10
C TYR A 137 -2.17 22.41 -6.33
N ARG A 138 -2.16 22.74 -5.04
CA ARG A 138 -3.41 22.84 -4.28
C ARG A 138 -4.35 23.89 -4.85
N GLN A 139 -5.63 23.58 -4.76
CA GLN A 139 -6.69 24.54 -4.90
C GLN A 139 -6.82 25.36 -3.60
N PRO A 140 -7.45 26.54 -3.64
CA PRO A 140 -7.65 27.34 -2.43
C PRO A 140 -8.53 26.61 -1.40
N GLY A 141 -8.07 26.59 -0.14
CA GLY A 141 -8.81 26.07 1.01
C GLY A 141 -8.96 24.53 1.05
N MET A 142 -9.54 24.06 2.14
CA MET A 142 -10.02 22.69 2.28
C MET A 142 -11.41 22.56 1.68
N GLN A 143 -11.69 21.42 1.06
CA GLN A 143 -13.00 21.13 0.47
C GLN A 143 -13.61 19.90 1.12
N ALA A 144 -14.89 19.97 1.49
CA ALA A 144 -15.63 18.80 1.95
C ALA A 144 -16.00 17.93 0.73
N ILE A 145 -15.33 16.80 0.58
CA ILE A 145 -15.54 15.90 -0.57
C ILE A 145 -16.27 14.63 -0.10
N PRO A 146 -17.47 14.35 -0.63
CA PRO A 146 -18.17 13.10 -0.38
C PRO A 146 -17.36 11.89 -0.87
N PRO A 147 -17.23 10.80 -0.08
CA PRO A 147 -16.46 9.62 -0.46
C PRO A 147 -16.98 8.93 -1.73
N ARG A 148 -18.28 9.10 -2.03
CA ARG A 148 -18.92 8.61 -3.27
C ARG A 148 -18.40 9.27 -4.55
N LEU A 149 -17.62 10.35 -4.44
CA LEU A 149 -16.97 11.03 -5.55
C LEU A 149 -15.49 10.68 -5.67
N VAL A 150 -14.96 9.82 -4.79
CA VAL A 150 -13.53 9.52 -4.67
C VAL A 150 -13.22 8.09 -5.11
N ILE A 151 -12.26 7.96 -6.03
CA ILE A 151 -11.65 6.68 -6.41
C ILE A 151 -10.14 6.72 -6.16
N PRO A 152 -9.44 5.58 -6.12
CA PRO A 152 -7.98 5.59 -6.05
C PRO A 152 -7.35 6.23 -7.29
N ASP A 153 -6.30 7.01 -7.11
CA ASP A 153 -5.50 7.50 -8.23
C ASP A 153 -4.72 6.35 -8.90
N TYR A 154 -4.55 6.45 -10.21
CA TYR A 154 -3.82 5.47 -11.02
C TYR A 154 -2.34 5.38 -10.60
N SER A 155 -1.77 6.49 -10.13
CA SER A 155 -0.37 6.61 -9.73
C SER A 155 -0.07 6.06 -8.33
N ASN A 156 -1.09 5.63 -7.58
CA ASN A 156 -0.93 5.21 -6.19
C ASN A 156 -0.48 3.74 -6.09
N ARG A 157 0.44 3.44 -5.15
CA ARG A 157 0.94 2.10 -4.78
C ARG A 157 1.28 1.16 -5.97
N GLY A 158 2.02 1.67 -6.96
CA GLY A 158 2.56 0.84 -8.04
C GLY A 158 1.48 0.08 -8.83
N HIS A 159 0.28 0.63 -8.94
CA HIS A 159 -0.86 0.05 -9.66
C HIS A 159 -1.49 -1.21 -9.04
N THR A 160 -1.10 -1.61 -7.82
CA THR A 160 -1.68 -2.78 -7.13
C THR A 160 -3.09 -2.52 -6.56
N GLY A 161 -3.51 -1.25 -6.50
CA GLY A 161 -4.83 -0.84 -6.03
C GLY A 161 -4.96 -0.81 -4.51
N LEU A 162 -6.18 -0.99 -4.01
CA LEU A 162 -6.47 -1.01 -2.57
C LEU A 162 -6.67 -2.44 -2.07
N SER A 163 -6.16 -2.72 -0.86
CA SER A 163 -6.51 -3.90 -0.07
C SER A 163 -7.95 -3.80 0.41
N VAL A 164 -8.84 -4.65 -0.11
CA VAL A 164 -10.24 -4.70 0.33
C VAL A 164 -10.33 -5.11 1.80
N GLU A 165 -9.45 -5.99 2.29
CA GLU A 165 -9.49 -6.40 3.69
C GLU A 165 -9.15 -5.23 4.61
N HIS A 166 -8.20 -4.39 4.24
CA HIS A 166 -7.94 -3.18 5.00
C HIS A 166 -9.12 -2.19 4.94
N VAL A 167 -9.82 -2.09 3.80
CA VAL A 167 -11.06 -1.29 3.71
C VAL A 167 -12.10 -1.78 4.74
N HIS A 168 -12.34 -3.08 4.80
CA HIS A 168 -13.27 -3.66 5.77
C HIS A 168 -12.77 -3.56 7.21
N TYR A 169 -11.46 -3.66 7.43
CA TYR A 169 -10.86 -3.47 8.75
C TYR A 169 -11.16 -2.07 9.28
N LEU A 170 -10.94 -1.04 8.46
CA LEU A 170 -11.26 0.34 8.83
C LEU A 170 -12.76 0.52 9.10
N ALA A 171 -13.62 -0.03 8.24
CA ALA A 171 -15.07 0.06 8.43
C ALA A 171 -15.53 -0.62 9.74
N THR A 172 -14.97 -1.78 10.06
CA THR A 172 -15.20 -2.46 11.34
C THR A 172 -14.71 -1.62 12.51
N ARG A 173 -13.53 -0.98 12.41
CA ARG A 173 -13.04 -0.08 13.46
C ARG A 173 -13.95 1.14 13.68
N PHE A 174 -14.54 1.70 12.62
CA PHE A 174 -15.51 2.78 12.76
C PHE A 174 -16.76 2.33 13.53
N LEU A 175 -17.26 1.12 13.28
CA LEU A 175 -18.37 0.54 14.05
C LEU A 175 -18.00 0.28 15.51
N GLU A 176 -16.84 -0.33 15.76
CA GLU A 176 -16.45 -0.77 17.10
C GLU A 176 -16.04 0.39 18.02
N LYS A 177 -15.34 1.39 17.47
CA LYS A 177 -14.70 2.47 18.24
C LYS A 177 -15.34 3.84 18.03
N GLY A 178 -16.34 3.92 17.17
CA GLY A 178 -16.91 5.19 16.70
C GLY A 178 -16.02 5.87 15.67
N PHE A 179 -16.63 6.65 14.77
CA PHE A 179 -15.89 7.42 13.78
C PHE A 179 -15.19 8.60 14.43
N GLN A 180 -13.88 8.73 14.19
CA GLN A 180 -13.05 9.78 14.76
C GLN A 180 -12.90 10.92 13.76
N LYS A 181 -13.86 11.85 13.75
CA LYS A 181 -13.80 13.06 12.93
C LYS A 181 -12.53 13.85 13.26
N ARG A 182 -11.87 14.37 12.24
CA ARG A 182 -10.70 15.22 12.44
C ARG A 182 -11.08 16.54 13.12
N THR A 183 -10.38 16.88 14.20
CA THR A 183 -10.43 18.18 14.88
C THR A 183 -9.00 18.65 15.15
N GLY A 184 -8.55 19.67 14.41
CA GLY A 184 -7.14 20.09 14.43
C GLY A 184 -6.22 18.94 13.98
N ASN A 185 -5.37 18.46 14.90
CA ASN A 185 -4.38 17.42 14.64
C ASN A 185 -4.78 16.02 15.17
N THR A 186 -6.02 15.84 15.63
CA THR A 186 -6.53 14.56 16.13
C THR A 186 -7.61 14.00 15.20
N GLY A 187 -7.79 12.67 15.21
CA GLY A 187 -8.76 11.97 14.36
C GLY A 187 -8.12 11.34 13.12
N HIS A 188 -8.85 11.27 12.02
CA HIS A 188 -8.34 10.71 10.77
C HIS A 188 -7.30 11.61 10.07
N ASP A 189 -6.45 11.01 9.24
CA ASP A 189 -5.52 11.71 8.33
C ASP A 189 -6.28 12.53 7.28
N ILE A 190 -5.62 13.54 6.71
CA ILE A 190 -6.23 14.42 5.70
C ILE A 190 -6.17 13.74 4.33
N PRO A 191 -7.30 13.52 3.66
CA PRO A 191 -7.29 13.04 2.29
C PRO A 191 -6.62 14.05 1.35
N VAL A 192 -5.68 13.57 0.54
CA VAL A 192 -5.09 14.33 -0.57
C VAL A 192 -5.68 13.78 -1.86
N LEU A 193 -6.43 14.63 -2.55
CA LEU A 193 -7.21 14.29 -3.72
C LEU A 193 -6.77 15.15 -4.90
N VAL A 194 -6.83 14.61 -6.11
CA VAL A 194 -6.73 15.40 -7.34
C VAL A 194 -8.14 15.51 -7.92
N GLN A 195 -8.58 16.73 -8.22
CA GLN A 195 -9.80 16.92 -9.00
C GLN A 195 -9.52 16.48 -10.44
N GLU A 196 -10.32 15.57 -10.96
CA GLU A 196 -10.14 14.97 -12.27
C GLU A 196 -11.39 15.03 -13.13
N SER A 197 -11.17 14.92 -14.45
CA SER A 197 -12.24 14.72 -15.42
C SER A 197 -12.17 13.31 -16.00
N LYS A 198 -13.34 12.69 -16.24
CA LYS A 198 -13.40 11.42 -16.98
C LYS A 198 -12.79 11.51 -18.39
N SER A 199 -12.73 12.73 -18.96
CA SER A 199 -12.17 12.98 -20.28
C SER A 199 -10.65 13.20 -20.26
N SER A 200 -10.03 13.35 -19.09
CA SER A 200 -8.58 13.45 -19.00
C SER A 200 -7.96 12.06 -19.15
N GLU A 201 -6.71 12.01 -19.63
CA GLU A 201 -5.99 10.75 -19.79
C GLU A 201 -5.85 10.01 -18.45
N LEU A 202 -5.44 10.72 -17.40
CA LEU A 202 -5.25 10.14 -16.07
C LEU A 202 -6.57 9.75 -15.40
N GLY A 203 -7.61 10.58 -15.53
CA GLY A 203 -8.95 10.26 -15.04
C GLY A 203 -9.52 9.00 -15.70
N SER A 204 -9.39 8.88 -17.02
CA SER A 204 -9.79 7.69 -17.77
C SER A 204 -9.02 6.43 -17.35
N LYS A 205 -7.70 6.55 -17.13
CA LYS A 205 -6.86 5.47 -16.60
C LYS A 205 -7.28 5.05 -15.19
N SER A 206 -7.52 6.00 -14.29
CA SER A 206 -8.01 5.73 -12.93
C SER A 206 -9.37 5.02 -12.94
N ILE A 207 -10.32 5.48 -13.77
CA ILE A 207 -11.63 4.84 -13.92
C ILE A 207 -11.47 3.41 -14.44
N SER A 208 -10.67 3.22 -15.49
CA SER A 208 -10.48 1.90 -16.11
C SER A 208 -9.83 0.91 -15.13
N ASN A 209 -8.79 1.35 -14.43
CA ASN A 209 -8.11 0.56 -13.40
C ASN A 209 -9.05 0.22 -12.25
N TRP A 210 -9.80 1.19 -11.73
CA TRP A 210 -10.72 0.96 -10.63
C TRP A 210 -11.88 0.05 -11.04
N ARG A 211 -12.41 0.22 -12.25
CA ARG A 211 -13.46 -0.64 -12.81
C ARG A 211 -13.00 -2.09 -12.97
N ALA A 212 -11.75 -2.32 -13.39
CA ALA A 212 -11.15 -3.65 -13.44
C ALA A 212 -11.07 -4.24 -12.03
N LYS A 213 -10.50 -3.49 -11.07
CA LYS A 213 -10.31 -3.93 -9.69
C LYS A 213 -11.61 -4.34 -8.99
N ILE A 214 -12.68 -3.53 -9.11
CA ILE A 214 -13.99 -3.87 -8.51
C ILE A 214 -14.71 -5.02 -9.22
N SER A 215 -14.29 -5.37 -10.45
CA SER A 215 -14.84 -6.51 -11.19
C SER A 215 -14.09 -7.81 -10.85
N GLU A 216 -12.79 -7.71 -10.55
CA GLU A 216 -11.93 -8.83 -10.13
C GLU A 216 -12.13 -9.17 -8.66
N GLU A 217 -12.23 -8.16 -7.79
CA GLU A 217 -12.24 -8.35 -6.35
C GLU A 217 -13.58 -7.97 -5.71
N SER A 218 -14.23 -8.95 -5.09
CA SER A 218 -15.45 -8.74 -4.31
C SER A 218 -15.16 -8.08 -2.95
N GLY A 219 -16.16 -7.42 -2.36
CA GLY A 219 -16.10 -6.77 -1.04
C GLY A 219 -16.14 -5.25 -1.08
N PHE A 220 -15.71 -4.62 -2.18
CA PHE A 220 -15.96 -3.19 -2.38
C PHE A 220 -17.46 -2.89 -2.51
N ALA A 221 -17.83 -1.60 -2.40
CA ALA A 221 -19.20 -1.16 -2.67
C ALA A 221 -19.71 -1.65 -4.04
N PRO A 222 -21.03 -1.82 -4.23
CA PRO A 222 -21.58 -2.41 -5.46
C PRO A 222 -21.13 -1.67 -6.71
N LYS A 223 -20.83 -2.38 -7.81
CA LYS A 223 -20.39 -1.75 -9.07
C LYS A 223 -21.29 -0.59 -9.53
N ALA A 224 -22.61 -0.72 -9.35
CA ALA A 224 -23.57 0.33 -9.67
C ALA A 224 -23.33 1.65 -8.92
N HIS A 225 -22.70 1.61 -7.74
CA HIS A 225 -22.26 2.81 -7.01
C HIS A 225 -21.25 3.60 -7.83
N TYR A 226 -20.19 2.94 -8.32
CA TYR A 226 -19.11 3.60 -9.05
C TYR A 226 -19.49 3.95 -10.48
N GLU A 227 -20.34 3.16 -11.15
CA GLU A 227 -20.80 3.52 -12.50
C GLU A 227 -21.56 4.86 -12.52
N ARG A 228 -22.27 5.22 -11.44
CA ARG A 228 -22.89 6.56 -11.29
C ARG A 228 -21.86 7.68 -11.15
N LEU A 229 -20.67 7.39 -10.63
CA LEU A 229 -19.56 8.35 -10.58
C LEU A 229 -18.87 8.45 -11.94
N PHE A 230 -18.64 7.33 -12.62
CA PHE A 230 -17.90 7.29 -13.89
C PHE A 230 -18.59 8.03 -15.04
N VAL A 231 -19.89 8.28 -14.94
CA VAL A 231 -20.63 9.09 -15.91
C VAL A 231 -20.53 10.60 -15.65
N GLN A 232 -20.06 11.02 -14.47
CA GLN A 232 -19.92 12.43 -14.11
C GLN A 232 -18.69 13.04 -14.79
N ASP A 233 -18.77 14.33 -15.11
CA ASP A 233 -17.65 15.05 -15.72
C ASP A 233 -16.54 15.34 -14.72
N THR A 234 -16.85 15.39 -13.43
CA THR A 234 -15.89 15.63 -12.36
C THR A 234 -15.89 14.46 -11.38
N LEU A 235 -14.70 14.00 -11.02
CA LEU A 235 -14.46 13.05 -9.94
C LEU A 235 -13.18 13.43 -9.20
N TYR A 236 -12.88 12.73 -8.12
CA TYR A 236 -11.65 12.92 -7.36
C TYR A 236 -10.86 11.63 -7.31
N THR A 237 -9.55 11.72 -7.58
CA THR A 237 -8.63 10.60 -7.45
C THR A 237 -7.77 10.77 -6.19
N SER A 238 -7.64 9.72 -5.39
CA SER A 238 -6.97 9.76 -4.09
C SER A 238 -5.49 9.36 -4.20
N LEU A 239 -4.60 10.29 -3.83
CA LEU A 239 -3.15 10.05 -3.67
C LEU A 239 -2.82 9.51 -2.27
N GLY A 240 -3.67 9.82 -1.29
CA GLY A 240 -3.61 9.27 0.07
C GLY A 240 -5.01 9.08 0.64
N ASN A 241 -5.14 8.18 1.63
CA ASN A 241 -6.43 7.83 2.26
C ASN A 241 -7.45 7.16 1.33
N GLY A 242 -6.98 6.36 0.37
CA GLY A 242 -7.86 5.59 -0.52
C GLY A 242 -8.73 4.59 0.24
N HIS A 243 -8.13 3.78 1.12
CA HIS A 243 -8.86 2.79 1.93
C HIS A 243 -9.92 3.43 2.82
N PHE A 244 -9.61 4.57 3.42
CA PHE A 244 -10.53 5.34 4.26
C PHE A 244 -11.78 5.77 3.50
N ASN A 245 -11.63 6.35 2.30
CA ASN A 245 -12.77 6.75 1.47
C ASN A 245 -13.62 5.53 1.06
N GLN A 246 -12.98 4.41 0.71
CA GLN A 246 -13.72 3.21 0.37
C GLN A 246 -14.42 2.58 1.58
N ALA A 247 -13.86 2.70 2.78
CA ALA A 247 -14.51 2.26 4.01
C ALA A 247 -15.80 3.07 4.29
N LEU A 248 -15.77 4.39 4.07
CA LEU A 248 -16.97 5.23 4.14
C LEU A 248 -18.00 4.85 3.06
N ASN A 249 -17.56 4.48 1.85
CA ASN A 249 -18.46 3.98 0.81
C ASN A 249 -19.15 2.66 1.21
N LEU A 250 -18.54 1.82 2.05
CA LEU A 250 -19.23 0.64 2.59
C LEU A 250 -20.42 1.03 3.47
N PHE A 251 -20.30 2.07 4.30
CA PHE A 251 -21.43 2.59 5.07
C PHE A 251 -22.48 3.25 4.19
N GLY A 252 -22.06 4.06 3.22
CA GLY A 252 -22.98 4.77 2.33
C GLY A 252 -23.82 3.86 1.43
N ASN A 253 -23.41 2.61 1.24
CA ASN A 253 -24.16 1.60 0.49
C ASN A 253 -24.67 0.46 1.38
N GLU A 254 -24.47 0.58 2.70
CA GLU A 254 -24.74 -0.46 3.69
C GLU A 254 -24.23 -1.86 3.26
N CYS A 255 -22.95 -1.96 2.95
CA CYS A 255 -22.38 -3.24 2.50
C CYS A 255 -22.33 -4.26 3.65
N PRO A 256 -22.46 -5.57 3.36
CA PRO A 256 -22.10 -6.61 4.31
C PRO A 256 -20.60 -6.61 4.57
N SER A 257 -20.21 -7.02 5.78
CA SER A 257 -18.82 -7.28 6.14
C SER A 257 -18.33 -8.54 5.43
N ILE A 258 -17.06 -8.55 5.01
CA ILE A 258 -16.41 -9.76 4.51
C ILE A 258 -15.94 -10.69 5.65
N TYR A 259 -16.01 -10.21 6.90
CA TYR A 259 -15.54 -10.96 8.09
C TYR A 259 -16.67 -11.71 8.82
N GLY A 260 -17.93 -11.55 8.42
CA GLY A 260 -19.07 -12.19 9.06
C GLY A 260 -20.40 -11.53 8.70
N ASP A 261 -21.45 -11.83 9.47
CA ASP A 261 -22.84 -11.47 9.14
C ASP A 261 -23.21 -10.00 9.43
N MET A 262 -22.23 -9.18 9.82
CA MET A 262 -22.45 -7.76 10.12
C MET A 262 -22.66 -6.94 8.85
N LYS A 263 -23.49 -5.90 8.92
CA LYS A 263 -23.68 -4.89 7.87
C LYS A 263 -23.14 -3.54 8.34
N TYR A 264 -22.45 -2.80 7.49
CA TYR A 264 -21.95 -1.46 7.81
C TYR A 264 -23.09 -0.44 7.73
N VAL A 265 -23.70 -0.11 8.87
CA VAL A 265 -24.77 0.88 8.96
C VAL A 265 -24.32 2.06 9.81
N ILE A 266 -24.72 3.28 9.43
CA ILE A 266 -24.28 4.52 10.12
C ILE A 266 -24.82 4.59 11.57
N GLY A 267 -26.05 4.10 11.78
CA GLY A 267 -26.71 4.18 13.07
C GLY A 267 -26.89 5.62 13.57
N ASN A 268 -26.52 5.86 14.82
CA ASN A 268 -26.64 7.15 15.51
C ASN A 268 -25.36 8.01 15.47
N ASP A 269 -24.30 7.55 14.81
CA ASP A 269 -23.04 8.29 14.70
C ASP A 269 -23.22 9.49 13.74
N ARG A 270 -23.33 10.69 14.33
CA ARG A 270 -23.57 11.94 13.59
C ARG A 270 -22.37 12.35 12.74
N ASP A 271 -21.16 12.08 13.23
CA ASP A 271 -19.94 12.46 12.54
C ASP A 271 -19.67 11.52 11.35
N LEU A 272 -19.91 10.22 11.53
CA LEU A 272 -19.89 9.27 10.44
C LEU A 272 -20.94 9.60 9.38
N ARG A 273 -22.17 9.94 9.81
CA ARG A 273 -23.23 10.40 8.89
C ARG A 273 -22.77 11.58 8.06
N HIS A 274 -22.20 12.59 8.72
CA HIS A 274 -21.69 13.78 8.05
C HIS A 274 -20.57 13.43 7.06
N ALA A 275 -19.62 12.59 7.45
CA ALA A 275 -18.52 12.16 6.59
C ALA A 275 -19.01 11.40 5.34
N VAL A 276 -20.04 10.58 5.46
CA VAL A 276 -20.61 9.80 4.35
C VAL A 276 -21.50 10.66 3.43
N GLU A 277 -22.37 11.50 4.00
CA GLU A 277 -23.40 12.24 3.26
C GLU A 277 -22.86 13.57 2.71
N THR A 278 -22.14 14.33 3.54
CA THR A 278 -21.62 15.67 3.20
C THR A 278 -20.17 15.61 2.73
N GLY A 279 -19.38 14.70 3.30
CA GLY A 279 -17.98 14.50 2.92
C GLY A 279 -16.98 14.83 4.02
N VAL A 280 -15.72 14.55 3.69
CA VAL A 280 -14.58 14.76 4.59
C VAL A 280 -13.73 15.90 4.04
N GLN A 281 -13.20 16.73 4.94
CA GLN A 281 -12.31 17.82 4.58
C GLN A 281 -11.04 17.26 3.93
N ALA A 282 -10.80 17.63 2.68
CA ALA A 282 -9.70 17.16 1.86
C ALA A 282 -8.91 18.31 1.23
N LEU A 283 -7.62 18.06 1.02
CA LEU A 283 -6.77 18.89 0.19
C LEU A 283 -6.98 18.48 -1.27
N VAL A 284 -7.50 19.40 -2.06
CA VAL A 284 -7.76 19.16 -3.48
C VAL A 284 -6.66 19.78 -4.32
N LEU A 285 -6.00 18.98 -5.14
CA LEU A 285 -5.00 19.40 -6.11
C LEU A 285 -5.64 19.64 -7.48
N LYS A 286 -5.06 20.56 -8.25
CA LYS A 286 -5.48 20.91 -9.60
C LYS A 286 -5.30 19.72 -10.55
N PRO A 287 -6.18 19.54 -11.55
CA PRO A 287 -6.04 18.49 -12.57
C PRO A 287 -4.74 18.60 -13.38
N THR A 288 -4.16 19.79 -13.46
CA THR A 288 -2.92 20.07 -14.21
C THR A 288 -1.66 19.48 -13.58
N ILE A 289 -1.74 18.87 -12.39
CA ILE A 289 -0.60 18.24 -11.74
C ILE A 289 -0.06 17.07 -12.59
N PRO A 290 1.24 17.08 -12.98
CA PRO A 290 1.86 16.02 -13.76
C PRO A 290 1.84 14.67 -13.03
N LEU A 291 1.82 13.58 -13.80
CA LEU A 291 1.85 12.21 -13.26
C LEU A 291 3.02 11.98 -12.28
N ARG A 292 4.23 12.41 -12.65
CA ARG A 292 5.42 12.26 -11.81
C ARG A 292 5.28 12.93 -10.43
N ASP A 293 4.63 14.08 -10.39
CA ASP A 293 4.42 14.81 -9.13
C ASP A 293 3.34 14.12 -8.29
N ARG A 294 2.31 13.52 -8.93
CA ARG A 294 1.34 12.66 -8.23
C ARG A 294 1.98 11.42 -7.62
N GLU A 295 2.86 10.74 -8.37
CA GLU A 295 3.62 9.59 -7.90
C GLU A 295 4.50 9.96 -6.70
N THR A 296 5.20 11.10 -6.80
CA THR A 296 6.04 11.61 -5.72
C THR A 296 5.22 11.93 -4.48
N ILE A 297 4.09 12.64 -4.62
CA ILE A 297 3.20 12.92 -3.50
C ILE A 297 2.70 11.60 -2.89
N ALA A 298 2.12 10.69 -3.70
CA ALA A 298 1.59 9.42 -3.20
C ALA A 298 2.67 8.60 -2.48
N GLN A 299 3.90 8.57 -3.00
CA GLN A 299 5.02 7.90 -2.36
C GLN A 299 5.35 8.52 -1.01
N LEU A 300 5.49 9.85 -0.93
CA LEU A 300 5.81 10.58 0.30
C LEU A 300 4.71 10.45 1.37
N LEU A 301 3.44 10.35 0.95
CA LEU A 301 2.31 10.10 1.85
C LEU A 301 2.31 8.69 2.44
N ASN A 302 2.81 7.70 1.69
CA ASN A 302 2.86 6.30 2.11
C ASN A 302 4.18 5.94 2.83
N SER A 303 5.28 6.67 2.59
CA SER A 303 6.62 6.33 3.11
C SER A 303 6.89 6.83 4.52
N LYS A 304 6.07 7.76 5.04
CA LYS A 304 6.31 8.45 6.30
C LYS A 304 5.32 8.02 7.37
N ARG A 305 5.77 7.82 8.62
CA ARG A 305 4.84 7.63 9.75
C ARG A 305 4.15 8.95 10.02
N GLU A 306 2.99 8.89 10.66
CA GLU A 306 2.05 10.00 10.89
C GLU A 306 2.73 11.36 11.11
N PHE A 307 2.97 12.10 10.02
CA PHE A 307 3.22 13.51 10.12
C PHE A 307 1.88 14.14 10.46
N LYS A 308 1.75 14.63 11.69
CA LYS A 308 0.57 15.38 12.09
C LYS A 308 0.57 16.69 11.34
N TRP A 309 -0.11 16.72 10.20
CA TRP A 309 -0.23 17.95 9.42
C TRP A 309 -1.05 18.95 10.19
N GLY A 310 -0.41 20.02 10.62
CA GLY A 310 -1.10 21.22 11.07
C GLY A 310 -1.82 21.82 9.88
N VAL A 311 -3.15 21.73 9.87
CA VAL A 311 -3.97 22.46 8.91
C VAL A 311 -4.65 23.58 9.65
N ALA A 312 -4.29 24.80 9.28
CA ALA A 312 -4.99 25.99 9.74
C ALA A 312 -6.37 26.06 9.10
N ASP A 313 -7.25 26.86 9.68
CA ASP A 313 -8.65 26.96 9.27
C ASP A 313 -8.85 27.44 7.82
N ASP A 314 -7.84 28.11 7.24
CA ASP A 314 -7.80 28.53 5.83
C ASP A 314 -7.33 27.43 4.87
N GLY A 315 -7.06 26.22 5.38
CA GLY A 315 -6.49 25.09 4.65
C GLY A 315 -5.00 25.22 4.37
N SER A 316 -4.33 26.23 4.93
CA SER A 316 -2.87 26.29 4.88
C SER A 316 -2.28 25.20 5.75
N LEU A 317 -1.32 24.47 5.16
CA LEU A 317 -0.55 23.45 5.82
C LEU A 317 0.65 24.12 6.47
N ASN A 318 0.76 24.07 7.79
CA ASN A 318 2.01 24.35 8.48
C ASN A 318 2.65 23.02 8.86
N ILE A 319 3.74 22.71 8.16
CA ILE A 319 4.48 21.46 8.27
C ILE A 319 5.96 21.77 8.63
N GLU A 320 6.33 23.05 8.81
CA GLU A 320 7.71 23.46 9.09
C GLU A 320 8.25 22.87 10.41
N ASP A 321 7.35 22.55 11.34
CA ASP A 321 7.65 21.88 12.62
C ASP A 321 6.99 20.49 12.74
N ALA A 322 6.59 19.86 11.63
CA ALA A 322 5.96 18.54 11.69
C ALA A 322 6.99 17.50 12.13
N THR A 323 6.86 17.06 13.38
CA THR A 323 7.59 15.91 13.90
C THR A 323 6.85 14.65 13.53
N GLU A 324 7.60 13.62 13.10
CA GLU A 324 7.06 12.28 13.01
C GLU A 324 6.57 11.89 14.40
N ASP A 325 5.30 11.48 14.52
CA ASP A 325 4.82 10.96 15.80
C ASP A 325 5.47 9.60 16.08
N MET A 326 6.50 9.64 16.93
CA MET A 326 7.23 8.48 17.40
C MET A 326 6.58 7.82 18.63
N SER A 327 5.43 8.32 19.09
CA SER A 327 4.64 7.62 20.10
C SER A 327 4.23 6.23 19.57
N ASN A 328 3.93 5.29 20.47
CA ASN A 328 3.77 3.87 20.16
C ASN A 328 2.72 3.60 19.05
N CYS A 329 3.13 3.68 17.79
CA CYS A 329 2.38 3.22 16.63
C CYS A 329 2.43 1.69 16.64
N LYS A 330 1.28 1.03 16.55
CA LYS A 330 1.27 -0.43 16.47
C LYS A 330 2.01 -0.86 15.22
N GLN A 331 2.75 -1.96 15.29
CA GLN A 331 3.46 -2.50 14.12
C GLN A 331 2.52 -2.72 12.92
N PHE A 332 1.27 -3.10 13.19
CA PHE A 332 0.20 -3.17 12.18
C PHE A 332 -0.01 -1.84 11.43
N GLU A 333 -0.19 -0.74 12.17
CA GLU A 333 -0.45 0.59 11.60
C GLU A 333 0.74 1.05 10.74
N ALA A 334 1.96 0.86 11.23
CA ALA A 334 3.18 1.19 10.51
C ALA A 334 3.33 0.40 9.20
N LEU A 335 3.14 -0.92 9.23
CA LEU A 335 3.24 -1.77 8.05
C LEU A 335 2.12 -1.50 7.04
N SER A 336 0.93 -1.13 7.51
CA SER A 336 -0.22 -0.89 6.63
C SER A 336 -0.02 0.23 5.60
N LYS A 337 0.89 1.17 5.89
CA LYS A 337 1.22 2.31 5.01
C LYS A 337 2.14 1.92 3.85
N VAL A 338 2.98 0.90 4.01
CA VAL A 338 4.05 0.57 3.05
C VAL A 338 3.78 -0.67 2.20
N LEU A 339 2.96 -1.60 2.70
CA LEU A 339 2.69 -2.87 2.02
C LEU A 339 1.79 -2.69 0.79
N ASP A 340 1.97 -3.54 -0.22
CA ASP A 340 1.05 -3.60 -1.34
C ASP A 340 -0.33 -4.15 -0.93
N ALA A 341 -1.31 -4.13 -1.83
CA ALA A 341 -2.67 -4.58 -1.52
C ALA A 341 -2.75 -6.06 -1.07
N VAL A 342 -1.92 -6.94 -1.62
CA VAL A 342 -1.92 -8.38 -1.32
C VAL A 342 -1.24 -8.65 0.01
N GLU A 343 -0.07 -8.04 0.23
CA GLU A 343 0.66 -8.13 1.50
C GLU A 343 -0.16 -7.55 2.65
N LEU A 344 -0.85 -6.44 2.40
CA LEU A 344 -1.72 -5.79 3.37
C LEU A 344 -2.95 -6.64 3.71
N ASN A 345 -3.55 -7.33 2.73
CA ASN A 345 -4.59 -8.33 3.03
C ASN A 345 -4.07 -9.38 4.01
N CYS A 346 -2.87 -9.94 3.78
CA CYS A 346 -2.26 -10.89 4.71
C CYS A 346 -2.04 -10.32 6.11
N LEU A 347 -1.54 -9.08 6.22
CA LEU A 347 -1.33 -8.41 7.49
C LEU A 347 -2.65 -8.24 8.27
N VAL A 348 -3.74 -7.86 7.58
CA VAL A 348 -5.07 -7.69 8.19
C VAL A 348 -5.61 -9.01 8.74
N ARG A 349 -5.46 -10.12 8.00
CA ARG A 349 -5.86 -11.45 8.49
C ARG A 349 -5.10 -11.84 9.74
N SER A 350 -3.80 -11.56 9.78
CA SER A 350 -2.96 -11.82 10.96
C SER A 350 -3.42 -10.99 12.16
N GLU A 351 -3.71 -9.70 11.98
CA GLU A 351 -4.19 -8.80 13.05
C GLU A 351 -5.56 -9.23 13.60
N LEU A 352 -6.45 -9.69 12.72
CA LEU A 352 -7.79 -10.14 13.09
C LEU A 352 -7.85 -11.60 13.55
N GLY A 353 -6.74 -12.34 13.47
CA GLY A 353 -6.69 -13.77 13.81
C GLY A 353 -7.53 -14.65 12.87
N ILE A 354 -7.76 -14.21 11.63
CA ILE A 354 -8.53 -14.94 10.62
C ILE A 354 -7.68 -16.08 10.07
N LYS A 355 -8.08 -17.32 10.36
CA LYS A 355 -7.37 -18.54 9.95
C LYS A 355 -8.05 -19.27 8.79
N ASP A 356 -9.36 -19.10 8.64
CA ASP A 356 -10.18 -19.67 7.59
C ASP A 356 -11.05 -18.58 6.97
N SER A 357 -10.76 -18.21 5.73
CA SER A 357 -11.58 -17.29 4.93
C SER A 357 -11.65 -17.84 3.52
N HIS A 358 -12.82 -17.73 2.89
CA HIS A 358 -13.04 -18.09 1.49
C HIS A 358 -12.12 -17.30 0.52
N ARG A 359 -11.44 -16.26 1.03
CA ARG A 359 -10.49 -15.40 0.31
C ARG A 359 -9.02 -15.75 0.49
N ILE A 360 -8.69 -16.75 1.31
CA ILE A 360 -7.30 -17.19 1.49
C ILE A 360 -6.81 -17.79 0.16
N GLY A 361 -5.79 -17.18 -0.45
CA GLY A 361 -5.20 -17.63 -1.72
C GLY A 361 -5.90 -17.16 -3.00
N GLN A 362 -6.90 -16.28 -2.90
CA GLN A 362 -7.50 -15.62 -4.08
C GLN A 362 -6.73 -14.33 -4.38
N GLN A 363 -6.27 -14.18 -5.64
CA GLN A 363 -5.64 -12.98 -6.19
C GLN A 363 -6.66 -12.12 -6.92
#